data_AF-A0A7G9SA92-F1
#
_entry.id   AF-A0A7G9SA92-F1
#
_cell.length_a   1.000
_cell.length_b   1.000
_cell.length_c   1.000
_cell.angle_alpha   90.00
_cell.angle_beta   90.00
_cell.angle_gamma   90.00
#
_symmetry.space_group_name_H-M   'P 1'
#
loop_
_entity.id
_entity.type
_entity.pdbx_description
1 polymer ?
#
loop_
_entity_poly.entity_id
_entity_poly.type
_entity_poly.pdbx_seq_one_letter_code
_entity_poly.pdbx_strand_id
1 'polypeptide(L)'
;MILFLAAMSSADFTALDIALQQCKREVINPMFAAEAERRSAFMTEAFREQEAIVAERLDIAAKKRAIRAGDPQAKGAETDAQLNARGLNVEDRQRALNDRRMLEGMRVDTMDAKRRYYLARCANGKD
;
A
#
# COMPACT_ATOMS: atom_id res chain seq x y z
N MET A 1 15.19 1.75 -10.51
CA MET A 1 15.28 2.24 -9.13
C MET A 1 14.26 1.49 -8.31
N ILE A 2 14.68 0.46 -7.58
CA ILE A 2 13.78 -0.36 -6.75
C ILE A 2 13.44 0.51 -5.54
N LEU A 3 12.20 1.00 -5.46
CA LEU A 3 11.71 1.62 -4.24
C LEU A 3 11.63 0.53 -3.17
N PHE A 4 12.52 0.61 -2.19
CA PHE A 4 12.35 -0.03 -0.90
C PHE A 4 11.07 0.53 -0.28
N LEU A 5 9.96 -0.17 -0.50
CA LEU A 5 8.79 -0.05 0.35
C LEU A 5 9.27 -0.30 1.78
N ALA A 6 9.27 0.75 2.59
CA ALA A 6 9.33 0.65 4.04
C ALA A 6 8.04 -0.02 4.52
N ALA A 7 7.86 -1.30 4.17
CA ALA A 7 7.06 -2.20 4.94
C ALA A 7 7.68 -2.18 6.32
N MET A 8 6.89 -1.80 7.33
CA MET A 8 7.31 -2.04 8.70
C MET A 8 7.63 -3.54 8.76
N SER A 9 8.89 -3.85 8.97
CA SER A 9 9.29 -5.22 9.13
C SER A 9 8.64 -5.73 10.41
N SER A 10 8.40 -7.03 10.51
CA SER A 10 8.00 -7.67 11.78
C SER A 10 8.89 -7.27 12.96
N ALA A 11 10.11 -6.78 12.71
CA ALA A 11 11.04 -6.29 13.71
C ALA A 11 10.55 -5.04 14.45
N ASP A 12 9.86 -4.11 13.81
CA ASP A 12 9.40 -2.89 14.50
C ASP A 12 8.23 -3.19 15.45
N PHE A 13 7.35 -4.13 15.09
CA PHE A 13 6.33 -4.63 16.04
C PHE A 13 6.97 -5.34 17.22
N THR A 14 8.05 -6.09 16.98
CA THR A 14 8.82 -6.77 18.03
C THR A 14 9.48 -5.74 18.96
N ALA A 15 10.05 -4.67 18.42
CA ALA A 15 10.62 -3.57 19.19
C ALA A 15 9.56 -2.86 20.04
N LEU A 16 8.38 -2.60 19.45
CA LEU A 16 7.25 -2.01 20.17
C LEU A 16 6.77 -2.94 21.29
N ASP A 17 6.69 -4.25 21.06
CA ASP A 17 6.29 -5.21 22.10
C ASP A 17 7.26 -5.22 23.28
N ILE A 18 8.57 -5.22 23.03
CA ILE A 18 9.58 -5.11 24.08
C ILE A 18 9.41 -3.81 24.87
N ALA A 19 9.22 -2.68 24.19
CA ALA A 19 9.03 -1.39 24.83
C ALA A 19 7.75 -1.35 25.68
N LEU A 20 6.65 -1.94 25.19
CA LEU A 20 5.38 -2.07 25.91
C LEU A 20 5.51 -2.92 27.18
N GLN A 21 6.26 -4.02 27.14
CA GLN A 21 6.49 -4.84 28.34
C GLN A 21 7.23 -4.09 29.44
N GLN A 22 8.09 -3.14 29.05
CA GLN A 22 8.91 -2.33 29.97
C GLN A 22 8.29 -0.95 30.26
N CYS A 23 7.11 -0.66 29.69
CA CYS A 23 6.47 0.65 29.73
C CYS A 23 7.42 1.83 29.39
N LYS A 24 8.34 1.63 28.44
CA LYS A 24 9.30 2.64 27.97
C LYS A 24 8.63 3.73 27.13
N ARG A 25 8.03 4.72 27.79
CA ARG A 25 7.21 5.79 27.18
C ARG A 25 7.98 6.59 26.13
N GLU A 26 9.25 6.87 26.40
CA GLU A 26 10.17 7.58 25.53
C GLU A 26 10.42 6.85 24.19
N VAL A 27 10.21 5.53 24.16
CA VAL A 27 10.27 4.73 22.93
C VAL A 27 8.89 4.55 22.30
N ILE A 28 7.87 4.27 23.11
CA ILE A 28 6.51 3.96 22.64
C ILE A 28 5.85 5.18 21.97
N ASN A 29 5.93 6.36 22.59
CA ASN A 29 5.20 7.54 22.11
C ASN A 29 5.66 8.00 20.72
N PRO A 30 6.97 8.09 20.41
CA PRO A 30 7.43 8.39 19.06
C PRO A 30 6.96 7.36 18.02
N MET A 31 6.94 6.06 18.37
CA MET A 31 6.46 5.02 17.45
C MET A 31 4.97 5.20 17.11
N PHE A 32 4.13 5.53 18.08
CA PHE A 32 2.72 5.83 17.81
C PHE A 32 2.52 7.14 17.04
N ALA A 33 3.35 8.15 17.28
CA ALA A 33 3.29 9.43 16.58
C ALA A 33 3.66 9.28 15.10
N ALA A 34 4.67 8.47 14.78
CA ALA A 34 5.13 8.23 13.42
C ALA A 34 4.09 7.54 12.51
N GLU A 35 3.10 6.84 13.08
CA GLU A 35 2.08 6.14 12.28
C GLU A 35 1.19 7.06 11.45
N ALA A 36 0.92 8.28 11.93
CA ALA A 36 0.06 9.21 11.20
C ALA A 36 0.69 9.63 9.86
N GLU A 37 1.96 10.00 9.90
CA GLU A 37 2.74 10.38 8.71
C GLU A 37 2.88 9.20 7.75
N ARG A 38 3.28 8.03 8.27
CA ARG A 38 3.45 6.82 7.47
C ARG A 38 2.14 6.39 6.78
N ARG A 39 1.02 6.41 7.50
CA ARG A 39 -0.31 6.09 6.93
C ARG A 39 -0.68 7.09 5.84
N SER A 40 -0.44 8.38 6.05
CA SER A 40 -0.69 9.41 5.03
C SER A 40 0.12 9.16 3.76
N ALA A 41 1.41 8.84 3.90
CA ALA A 41 2.28 8.49 2.78
C ALA A 41 1.76 7.27 2.01
N PHE A 42 1.40 6.20 2.73
CA PHE A 42 0.81 5.00 2.13
C PHE A 42 -0.46 5.31 1.33
N MET A 43 -1.40 6.07 1.91
CA MET A 43 -2.67 6.41 1.26
C MET A 43 -2.44 7.19 -0.04
N THR A 44 -1.48 8.13 -0.03
CA THR A 44 -1.11 8.92 -1.21
C THR A 44 -0.51 8.04 -2.31
N GLU A 45 0.42 7.14 -1.96
CA GLU A 45 1.03 6.22 -2.91
C GLU A 45 -0.01 5.23 -3.49
N ALA A 46 -0.83 4.64 -2.63
CA ALA A 46 -1.87 3.70 -3.01
C ALA A 46 -2.94 4.32 -3.91
N PHE A 47 -3.22 5.62 -3.74
CA PHE A 47 -4.10 6.36 -4.61
C PHE A 47 -3.46 6.58 -5.99
N ARG A 48 -2.23 7.10 -6.05
CA ARG A 48 -1.50 7.32 -7.31
C ARG A 48 -1.35 6.04 -8.13
N GLU A 49 -1.04 4.92 -7.50
CA GLU A 49 -0.93 3.63 -8.20
C GLU A 49 -2.30 3.18 -8.75
N GLN A 50 -3.38 3.40 -8.00
CA GLN A 50 -4.72 3.08 -8.47
C GLN A 50 -5.14 3.94 -9.66
N GLU A 51 -4.82 5.23 -9.64
CA GLU A 51 -5.06 6.12 -10.78
C GLU A 51 -4.30 5.65 -12.03
N ALA A 52 -3.02 5.29 -11.88
CA ALA A 52 -2.20 4.78 -12.98
C ALA A 52 -2.77 3.47 -13.56
N ILE A 53 -3.20 2.54 -12.70
CA ILE A 53 -3.87 1.29 -13.10
C ILE A 53 -5.15 1.59 -13.90
N VAL A 54 -5.98 2.51 -13.41
CA VAL A 54 -7.25 2.86 -14.07
C VAL A 54 -6.99 3.51 -15.42
N ALA A 55 -6.07 4.46 -15.50
CA ALA A 55 -5.69 5.12 -16.75
C ALA A 55 -5.21 4.10 -17.79
N GLU A 56 -4.39 3.14 -17.39
CA GLU A 56 -3.88 2.10 -18.29
C GLU A 56 -4.98 1.13 -18.75
N ARG A 57 -5.91 0.75 -17.87
CA ARG A 57 -7.09 -0.05 -18.25
C ARG A 57 -7.93 0.64 -19.32
N LEU A 58 -8.13 1.96 -19.17
CA LEU A 58 -8.89 2.76 -20.12
C LEU A 58 -8.18 2.86 -21.47
N ASP A 59 -6.85 3.08 -21.48
CA ASP A 59 -6.02 3.08 -22.69
C ASP A 59 -6.13 1.74 -23.45
N ILE A 60 -5.91 0.62 -22.77
CA ILE A 60 -6.00 -0.72 -23.36
C ILE A 60 -7.40 -0.95 -23.93
N ALA A 61 -8.45 -0.59 -23.18
CA ALA A 61 -9.83 -0.75 -23.63
C ALA A 61 -10.17 0.13 -24.83
N ALA A 62 -9.62 1.34 -24.92
CA ALA A 62 -9.80 2.22 -26.07
C ALA A 62 -9.09 1.65 -27.32
N LYS A 63 -7.84 1.23 -27.20
CA LYS A 63 -7.07 0.63 -28.30
C LYS A 63 -7.72 -0.64 -28.84
N LYS A 64 -8.15 -1.54 -27.94
CA LYS A 64 -8.90 -2.75 -28.35
C LYS A 64 -10.21 -2.43 -29.07
N ARG A 65 -10.90 -1.34 -28.72
CA ARG A 65 -12.10 -0.90 -29.44
C ARG A 65 -11.77 -0.38 -30.84
N ALA A 66 -10.72 0.41 -30.99
CA ALA A 66 -10.27 0.92 -32.28
C ALA A 66 -9.89 -0.21 -33.25
N ILE A 67 -9.14 -1.22 -32.77
CA ILE A 67 -8.78 -2.42 -33.55
C ILE A 67 -10.04 -3.15 -34.03
N ARG A 68 -10.99 -3.42 -33.13
CA ARG A 68 -12.26 -4.09 -33.49
C ARG A 68 -13.12 -3.29 -34.46
N ALA A 69 -13.07 -1.96 -34.39
CA ALA A 69 -13.79 -1.07 -35.30
C ALA A 69 -13.12 -0.98 -36.69
N GLY A 70 -11.97 -1.62 -36.88
CA GLY A 70 -11.22 -1.54 -38.14
C GLY A 70 -10.67 -0.14 -38.41
N ASP A 71 -10.41 0.64 -37.37
CA ASP A 71 -9.88 2.01 -37.50
C ASP A 71 -8.57 2.00 -38.31
N PRO A 72 -8.49 2.69 -39.46
CA PRO A 72 -7.27 2.76 -40.25
C PRO A 72 -6.08 3.32 -39.48
N GLN A 73 -6.31 4.16 -38.46
CA GLN A 73 -5.27 4.72 -37.59
C GLN A 73 -4.74 3.69 -36.58
N ALA A 74 -5.44 2.57 -36.38
CA ALA A 74 -4.94 1.43 -35.62
C ALA A 74 -3.93 0.58 -36.41
N LYS A 75 -3.78 0.79 -37.73
CA LYS A 75 -2.75 0.11 -38.52
C LYS A 75 -1.36 0.63 -38.14
N GLY A 76 -0.61 -0.20 -37.41
CA GLY A 76 0.70 0.16 -36.84
C GLY A 76 0.67 0.40 -35.32
N ALA A 77 -0.52 0.36 -34.70
CA ALA A 77 -0.67 0.33 -33.26
C ALA A 77 -0.31 -1.05 -32.67
N GLU A 78 -0.18 -1.12 -31.34
CA GLU A 78 0.03 -2.37 -30.61
C GLU A 78 -0.92 -3.49 -31.07
N THR A 79 -0.39 -4.69 -31.25
CA THR A 79 -1.16 -5.89 -31.58
C THR A 79 -2.04 -6.33 -30.40
N ASP A 80 -3.09 -7.11 -30.68
CA ASP A 80 -3.94 -7.68 -29.62
C ASP A 80 -3.14 -8.48 -28.59
N ALA A 81 -2.09 -9.19 -29.01
CA ALA A 81 -1.19 -9.92 -28.12
C ALA A 81 -0.42 -8.97 -27.17
N GLN A 82 0.07 -7.85 -27.67
CA GLN A 82 0.75 -6.83 -26.86
C GLN A 82 -0.21 -6.17 -25.86
N LEU A 83 -1.43 -5.85 -26.30
CA LEU A 83 -2.47 -5.30 -25.43
C LEU A 83 -2.92 -6.29 -24.36
N ASN A 84 -2.93 -7.60 -24.66
CA ASN A 84 -3.21 -8.64 -23.68
C ASN A 84 -2.08 -8.78 -22.65
N ALA A 85 -0.81 -8.76 -23.08
CA ALA A 85 0.33 -8.81 -22.18
C ALA A 85 0.35 -7.60 -21.22
N ARG A 86 0.05 -6.40 -21.71
CA ARG A 86 -0.13 -5.21 -20.86
C ARG A 86 -1.30 -5.36 -19.89
N GLY A 87 -2.41 -5.95 -20.34
CA GLY A 87 -3.55 -6.28 -19.48
C GLY A 87 -3.17 -7.15 -18.28
N LEU A 88 -2.37 -8.20 -18.51
CA LEU A 88 -1.86 -9.07 -17.44
C LEU A 88 -0.97 -8.29 -16.45
N ASN A 89 -0.08 -7.42 -16.95
CA ASN A 89 0.74 -6.59 -16.07
C ASN A 89 -0.10 -5.67 -15.17
N VAL A 90 -1.17 -5.08 -15.71
CA VAL A 90 -2.12 -4.26 -14.95
C VAL A 90 -2.84 -5.07 -13.88
N GLU A 91 -3.18 -6.33 -14.16
CA GLU A 91 -3.79 -7.24 -13.19
C GLU A 91 -2.83 -7.59 -12.05
N ASP A 92 -1.57 -7.91 -12.37
CA ASP A 92 -0.54 -8.19 -11.38
C ASP A 92 -0.30 -6.98 -10.46
N ARG A 93 -0.22 -5.77 -11.02
CA ARG A 93 -0.11 -4.52 -10.26
C ARG A 93 -1.31 -4.28 -9.36
N GLN A 94 -2.53 -4.52 -9.84
CA GLN A 94 -3.73 -4.40 -9.01
C GLN A 94 -3.72 -5.40 -7.85
N ARG A 95 -3.30 -6.64 -8.09
CA ARG A 95 -3.17 -7.65 -7.03
C ARG A 95 -2.15 -7.20 -5.99
N ALA A 96 -0.96 -6.79 -6.42
CA ALA A 96 0.07 -6.28 -5.52
C ALA A 96 -0.41 -5.05 -4.70
N LEU A 97 -1.16 -4.12 -5.32
CA LEU A 97 -1.74 -2.99 -4.60
C LEU A 97 -2.77 -3.44 -3.55
N ASN A 98 -3.59 -4.45 -3.85
CA ASN A 98 -4.56 -4.99 -2.91
C ASN A 98 -3.87 -5.68 -1.73
N ASP A 99 -2.82 -6.47 -1.98
CA ASP A 99 -2.03 -7.12 -0.94
C ASP A 99 -1.38 -6.06 -0.02
N ARG A 100 -0.84 -4.98 -0.59
CA ARG A 100 -0.30 -3.86 0.18
C ARG A 100 -1.37 -3.19 1.05
N ARG A 101 -2.58 -2.97 0.53
CA ARG A 101 -3.71 -2.41 1.30
C ARG A 101 -4.16 -3.34 2.43
N MET A 102 -4.16 -4.65 2.20
CA MET A 102 -4.46 -5.63 3.22
C MET A 102 -3.44 -5.56 4.36
N LEU A 103 -2.14 -5.55 4.05
CA LEU A 103 -1.07 -5.44 5.04
C LEU A 103 -1.16 -4.12 5.83
N GLU A 104 -1.49 -3.02 5.16
CA GLU A 104 -1.72 -1.74 5.83
C GLU A 104 -2.90 -1.80 6.81
N GLY A 105 -4.01 -2.44 6.43
CA GLY A 105 -5.15 -2.65 7.32
C GLY A 105 -4.77 -3.44 8.58
N MET A 106 -4.13 -4.59 8.40
CA MET A 106 -3.64 -5.42 9.50
C MET A 106 -2.72 -4.65 10.45
N ARG A 107 -1.88 -3.79 9.90
CA ARG A 107 -1.01 -2.92 10.67
C ARG A 107 -1.79 -1.91 11.50
N VAL A 108 -2.73 -1.20 10.90
CA VAL A 108 -3.54 -0.19 11.61
C VAL A 108 -4.24 -0.85 12.80
N ASP A 109 -4.87 -2.00 12.56
CA ASP A 109 -5.53 -2.78 13.60
C ASP A 109 -4.56 -3.20 14.72
N THR A 110 -3.35 -3.62 14.34
CA THR A 110 -2.28 -3.99 15.29
C THR A 110 -1.83 -2.80 16.13
N MET A 111 -1.58 -1.64 15.51
CA MET A 111 -1.15 -0.43 16.20
C MET A 111 -2.24 0.08 17.15
N ASP A 112 -3.51 0.02 16.75
CA ASP A 112 -4.63 0.42 17.60
C ASP A 112 -4.84 -0.55 18.77
N ALA A 113 -4.65 -1.86 18.57
CA ALA A 113 -4.64 -2.84 19.65
C ALA A 113 -3.50 -2.56 20.66
N LYS A 114 -2.28 -2.32 20.17
CA LYS A 114 -1.12 -1.99 21.00
C LYS A 114 -1.27 -0.65 21.74
N ARG A 115 -1.88 0.36 21.11
CA ARG A 115 -2.20 1.64 21.76
C ARG A 115 -3.19 1.45 22.91
N ARG A 116 -4.24 0.64 22.73
CA ARG A 116 -5.18 0.29 23.81
C ARG A 116 -4.47 -0.44 24.96
N TYR A 117 -3.58 -1.39 24.64
CA TYR A 117 -2.77 -2.08 25.65
C TYR A 117 -1.88 -1.12 26.45
N TYR A 118 -1.19 -0.21 25.76
CA TYR A 118 -0.38 0.85 26.39
C TYR A 118 -1.20 1.70 27.36
N LEU A 119 -2.36 2.20 26.93
CA LEU A 119 -3.23 3.03 27.76
C LEU A 119 -3.74 2.26 29.00
N ALA A 120 -4.05 0.98 28.87
CA ALA A 120 -4.52 0.17 29.98
C ALA A 120 -3.43 -0.16 31.01
N ARG A 121 -2.19 -0.39 30.58
CA ARG A 121 -1.13 -0.94 31.44
C ARG A 121 -0.05 0.05 31.84
N CYS A 122 0.32 0.97 30.95
CA CYS A 122 1.50 1.79 31.12
C CYS A 122 1.18 3.28 31.32
N ALA A 123 0.02 3.78 30.88
CA ALA A 123 -0.31 5.20 30.99
C ALA A 123 -0.61 5.68 32.43
N ASN A 124 -0.89 4.76 33.36
CA ASN A 124 -1.24 5.08 34.75
C ASN A 124 -0.05 5.11 35.74
N GLY A 125 1.18 4.79 35.30
CA GLY A 125 2.39 4.91 36.13
C GLY A 125 2.86 6.36 36.26
N LYS A 126 3.34 6.78 37.44
CA LYS A 126 4.21 7.96 37.53
C LYS A 126 5.57 7.58 36.97
N ASP A 127 6.15 8.45 36.15
CA ASP A 127 7.52 8.30 35.64
C ASP A 127 8.53 8.12 36.78
#